data_AF-A0A6G0J636-F1
#
_entry.id   AF-A0A6G0J636-F1
#
_cell.length_a   1.000
_cell.length_b   1.000
_cell.length_c   1.000
_cell.angle_alpha   90.00
_cell.angle_beta   90.00
_cell.angle_gamma   90.00
#
_symmetry.space_group_name_H-M   'P 1'
#
loop_
_entity.id
_entity.type
_entity.pdbx_description
1 polymer ?
#
loop_
_entity_poly.entity_id
_entity_poly.type
_entity_poly.pdbx_seq_one_letter_code
_entity_poly.pdbx_strand_id
1 'polypeptide(L)'
;MCRNLSKYALIFLFLALSGLIFLLRNIQTVENWNCHTISALNQLQNRIQSSFNPVNLPTFYHNRTFCAHLGQKPSPEDELEERYLLDSIAWPEPPPHSAQITLRQTSDPVHSLFAILPTEGGREWHVGDQLEVLVQMHDFQGRPKHYGGDFLLARLHTPELGAGVAGKVVDHRNGFYSALFPLLWEGSAQVEVTLVHSSEAVAVLQRLREERPDRVFFKSLFRLGFLSETTVCNMCLPPDQHHPLCNYTDLYTGEPWYCYKPKVLSCDTRINHAKGGYLKHLITNKEALLFQSGVNIKVHIHASGADRINVLPPRKDKVEVESSSNKPEPNKLAPSGYYYEDSWRPLGGVTMRQFNESSAIAQCLKNKVINMYGDSTVRQWFEHLIAFVPELKEFNLHSPKNVGPFMAVDSTHNILLRYRCHGPPIRFSTVMSSELRYISNELDGLPGGPNTVVVLSIWAHFSTFPVEVYIRRLRHIRRALLRLLDRAPGTIVVIRSANLQALDQEVSLYNSDWYSLQLDEVLRAMFKGLNVLLVDAWQMSSAHHLPHALHPPPVIVKNMIDMLLSYVCPEKKKGRQPWRNHN
;
A
#
# COMPACT_ATOMS: atom_id res chain seq x y z
N MET A 1 1.50 60.66 -52.99
CA MET A 1 1.69 59.57 -52.01
C MET A 1 3.06 59.72 -51.38
N CYS A 2 3.17 59.49 -50.06
CA CYS A 2 4.37 59.62 -49.23
C CYS A 2 4.89 61.04 -48.95
N ARG A 3 4.32 61.70 -47.92
CA ARG A 3 5.01 62.65 -47.03
C ARG A 3 4.05 63.14 -45.94
N ASN A 4 3.89 62.36 -44.86
CA ASN A 4 3.47 62.86 -43.53
C ASN A 4 3.48 61.79 -42.42
N LEU A 5 4.25 60.70 -42.55
CA LEU A 5 4.41 59.70 -41.47
C LEU A 5 5.50 60.08 -40.45
N SER A 6 6.22 61.19 -40.64
CA SER A 6 7.36 61.56 -39.80
C SER A 6 6.99 62.31 -38.51
N LYS A 7 5.76 62.84 -38.37
CA LYS A 7 5.40 63.62 -37.16
C LYS A 7 4.94 62.75 -35.99
N TYR A 8 4.50 61.51 -36.24
CA TYR A 8 4.00 60.61 -35.20
C TYR A 8 4.92 59.41 -34.92
N ALA A 9 5.95 59.19 -35.73
CA ALA A 9 6.88 58.06 -35.55
C ALA A 9 7.57 58.09 -34.17
N LEU A 10 8.01 59.28 -33.71
CA LEU A 10 8.58 59.46 -32.37
C LEU A 10 7.57 59.19 -31.25
N ILE A 11 6.30 59.54 -31.47
CA ILE A 11 5.22 59.30 -30.49
C ILE A 11 4.90 57.80 -30.41
N PHE A 12 4.81 57.11 -31.54
CA PHE A 12 4.63 55.66 -31.58
C PHE A 12 5.82 54.91 -30.98
N LEU A 13 7.05 55.37 -31.25
CA LEU A 13 8.25 54.79 -30.67
C LEU A 13 8.25 54.97 -29.14
N PHE A 14 7.88 56.15 -28.65
CA PHE A 14 7.77 56.43 -27.23
C PHE A 14 6.67 55.61 -26.54
N LEU A 15 5.50 55.48 -27.17
CA LEU A 15 4.42 54.65 -26.66
C LEU A 15 4.80 53.17 -26.62
N ALA A 16 5.44 52.66 -27.67
CA ALA A 16 5.93 51.28 -27.73
C ALA A 16 7.01 51.02 -26.68
N LEU A 17 7.95 51.95 -26.48
CA LEU A 17 8.97 51.84 -25.43
C LEU A 17 8.33 51.88 -24.04
N SER A 18 7.35 52.76 -23.81
CA SER A 18 6.65 52.84 -22.53
C SER A 18 5.84 51.56 -22.25
N GLY A 19 5.22 50.98 -23.28
CA GLY A 19 4.50 49.72 -23.21
C GLY A 19 5.44 48.56 -22.87
N LEU A 20 6.61 48.50 -23.51
CA LEU A 20 7.62 47.48 -23.23
C LEU A 20 8.19 47.62 -21.81
N ILE A 21 8.48 48.84 -21.36
CA ILE A 21 8.96 49.11 -19.99
C ILE A 21 7.89 48.76 -18.97
N PHE A 22 6.62 49.08 -19.24
CA PHE A 22 5.49 48.70 -18.39
C PHE A 22 5.34 47.16 -18.32
N LEU A 23 5.50 46.47 -19.44
CA LEU A 23 5.40 45.01 -19.50
C LEU A 23 6.56 44.33 -18.73
N LEU A 24 7.79 44.84 -18.89
CA LEU A 24 8.97 44.36 -18.18
C LEU A 24 8.91 44.64 -16.67
N ARG A 25 8.40 45.81 -16.25
CA ARG A 25 8.15 46.11 -14.83
C ARG A 25 7.10 45.19 -14.22
N ASN A 26 6.03 44.89 -14.96
CA ASN A 26 4.97 44.04 -14.47
C ASN A 26 5.36 42.54 -14.46
N ILE A 27 6.25 42.08 -15.34
CA ILE A 27 6.78 40.69 -15.29
C ILE A 27 7.48 40.39 -13.96
N GLN A 28 8.34 41.29 -13.46
CA GLN A 28 8.96 41.13 -12.14
C GLN A 28 7.93 41.19 -10.99
N THR A 29 6.83 41.91 -11.19
CA THR A 29 5.75 42.01 -10.20
C THR A 29 4.90 40.73 -10.19
N VAL A 30 4.67 40.11 -11.35
CA VAL A 30 3.95 38.83 -11.50
C VAL A 30 4.78 37.65 -10.99
N GLU A 31 6.11 37.65 -11.21
CA GLU A 31 7.01 36.64 -10.64
C GLU A 31 7.10 36.73 -9.11
N ASN A 32 7.16 37.94 -8.54
CA ASN A 32 7.13 38.14 -7.09
C ASN A 32 5.76 37.81 -6.47
N TRP A 33 4.65 38.08 -7.18
CA TRP A 33 3.34 37.63 -6.72
C TRP A 33 3.23 36.10 -6.71
N ASN A 34 3.82 35.40 -7.68
CA ASN A 34 3.80 33.94 -7.68
C ASN A 34 4.52 33.35 -6.44
N CYS A 35 5.68 33.90 -6.05
CA CYS A 35 6.37 33.48 -4.82
C CYS A 35 5.61 33.83 -3.53
N HIS A 36 5.03 35.03 -3.43
CA HIS A 36 4.27 35.42 -2.24
C HIS A 36 2.94 34.68 -2.11
N THR A 37 2.27 34.36 -3.22
CA THR A 37 1.01 33.60 -3.19
C THR A 37 1.27 32.12 -2.86
N ILE A 38 2.36 31.53 -3.38
CA ILE A 38 2.81 30.17 -3.02
C ILE A 38 3.28 30.12 -1.55
N SER A 39 3.98 31.15 -1.06
CA SER A 39 4.40 31.24 0.35
C SER A 39 3.21 31.46 1.29
N ALA A 40 2.19 32.23 0.89
CA ALA A 40 0.99 32.44 1.69
C ALA A 40 0.10 31.20 1.71
N LEU A 41 0.00 30.45 0.61
CA LEU A 41 -0.69 29.14 0.56
C LEU A 41 0.03 28.10 1.42
N ASN A 42 1.36 28.03 1.35
CA ASN A 42 2.15 27.15 2.23
C ASN A 42 2.02 27.55 3.70
N GLN A 43 1.97 28.85 4.03
CA GLN A 43 1.72 29.29 5.40
C GLN A 43 0.29 28.99 5.88
N LEU A 44 -0.72 29.07 5.02
CA LEU A 44 -2.09 28.72 5.36
C LEU A 44 -2.25 27.20 5.57
N GLN A 45 -1.59 26.40 4.74
CA GLN A 45 -1.54 24.93 4.85
C GLN A 45 -0.79 24.48 6.11
N ASN A 46 0.31 25.16 6.45
CA ASN A 46 1.03 24.97 7.72
C ASN A 46 0.21 25.43 8.93
N ARG A 47 -0.62 26.47 8.81
CA ARG A 47 -1.51 26.93 9.89
C ARG A 47 -2.60 25.91 10.21
N ILE A 48 -3.12 25.19 9.21
CA ILE A 48 -4.08 24.10 9.40
C ILE A 48 -3.41 22.85 10.02
N GLN A 49 -2.11 22.64 9.78
CA GLN A 49 -1.33 21.58 10.44
C GLN A 49 -0.82 21.97 11.85
N SER A 50 -0.89 23.25 12.23
CA SER A 50 -0.36 23.73 13.52
C SER A 50 -1.29 23.53 14.73
N SER A 51 -2.44 22.87 14.58
CA SER A 51 -3.32 22.52 15.72
C SER A 51 -2.88 21.26 16.49
N PHE A 52 -1.74 20.67 16.15
CA PHE A 52 -1.16 19.57 16.93
C PHE A 52 -0.21 20.11 18.01
N ASN A 53 -0.71 20.20 19.25
CA ASN A 53 0.11 20.46 20.43
C ASN A 53 1.22 19.39 20.54
N PRO A 54 2.50 19.77 20.74
CA PRO A 54 3.56 18.81 20.97
C PRO A 54 3.45 18.30 22.41
N VAL A 55 2.82 17.15 22.59
CA VAL A 55 3.00 16.36 23.82
C VAL A 55 4.40 15.78 23.75
N ASN A 56 5.29 16.23 24.63
CA ASN A 56 6.61 15.63 24.84
C ASN A 56 6.42 14.18 25.32
N LEU A 57 6.38 13.23 24.37
CA LEU A 57 6.45 11.81 24.63
C LEU A 57 7.92 11.35 24.55
N PRO A 58 8.37 10.45 25.45
CA PRO A 58 9.75 9.97 25.44
C PRO A 58 10.03 9.19 24.16
N THR A 59 10.97 9.67 23.35
CA THR A 59 11.46 9.00 22.14
C THR A 59 12.30 7.78 22.49
N PHE A 60 11.75 6.57 22.31
CA PHE A 60 12.42 5.30 22.63
C PHE A 60 12.94 4.50 21.41
N TYR A 61 13.10 5.11 20.22
CA TYR A 61 13.46 4.36 18.99
C TYR A 61 14.55 5.01 18.12
N HIS A 62 15.66 5.48 18.71
CA HIS A 62 16.70 6.17 17.91
C HIS A 62 18.07 5.52 17.77
N ASN A 63 18.33 4.29 18.25
CA ASN A 63 19.72 3.78 18.23
C ASN A 63 19.95 2.28 17.96
N ARG A 64 19.03 1.54 17.34
CA ARG A 64 19.22 0.08 17.14
C ARG A 64 18.81 -0.51 15.78
N THR A 65 18.69 0.27 14.72
CA THR A 65 18.45 -0.33 13.39
C THR A 65 19.78 -0.60 12.69
N PHE A 66 19.96 -1.82 12.17
CA PHE A 66 21.16 -2.22 11.39
C PHE A 66 21.39 -1.31 10.16
N CYS A 67 20.33 -0.64 9.72
CA CYS A 67 20.29 0.27 8.57
C CYS A 67 20.26 1.76 8.98
N ALA A 68 20.68 2.12 10.20
CA ALA A 68 20.72 3.51 10.65
C ALA A 68 21.61 4.37 9.72
N HIS A 69 21.12 5.55 9.33
CA HIS A 69 21.80 6.53 8.47
C HIS A 69 21.98 6.15 6.98
N LEU A 70 21.04 5.40 6.39
CA LEU A 70 21.09 5.10 4.95
C LEU A 70 20.45 6.17 4.07
N GLY A 71 21.10 6.41 2.93
CA GLY A 71 20.61 7.31 1.89
C GLY A 71 20.87 8.78 2.22
N GLN A 72 20.18 9.66 1.50
CA GLN A 72 20.25 11.09 1.78
C GLN A 72 19.61 11.40 3.14
N LYS A 73 20.23 12.31 3.90
CA LYS A 73 19.64 12.78 5.16
C LYS A 73 18.27 13.42 4.85
N PRO A 74 17.19 12.97 5.50
CA PRO A 74 15.87 13.57 5.31
C PRO A 74 15.85 15.05 5.71
N SER A 75 14.97 15.84 5.08
CA SER A 75 14.70 17.20 5.54
C SER A 75 13.97 17.18 6.90
N PRO A 76 13.94 18.28 7.66
CA PRO A 76 13.22 18.34 8.93
C PRO A 76 11.73 17.94 8.80
N GLU A 77 11.09 18.29 7.70
CA GLU A 77 9.71 17.92 7.38
C GLU A 77 9.58 16.41 7.12
N ASP A 78 10.54 15.84 6.38
CA ASP A 78 10.58 14.40 6.12
C ASP A 78 10.83 13.59 7.40
N GLU A 79 11.69 14.07 8.30
CA GLU A 79 11.93 13.47 9.63
C GLU A 79 10.69 13.53 10.52
N LEU A 80 9.90 14.60 10.43
CA LEU A 80 8.64 14.72 11.17
C LEU A 80 7.57 13.77 10.61
N GLU A 81 7.42 13.71 9.29
CA GLU A 81 6.52 12.77 8.63
C GLU A 81 6.89 11.32 8.94
N GLU A 82 8.17 10.99 8.89
CA GLU A 82 8.66 9.65 9.21
C GLU A 82 8.31 9.25 10.64
N ARG A 83 8.59 10.12 11.62
CA ARG A 83 8.21 9.88 13.02
C ARG A 83 6.71 9.69 13.19
N TYR A 84 5.90 10.56 12.58
CA TYR A 84 4.44 10.41 12.63
C TYR A 84 3.96 9.08 12.04
N LEU A 85 4.56 8.63 10.92
CA LEU A 85 4.22 7.37 10.29
C LEU A 85 4.62 6.17 11.15
N LEU A 86 5.83 6.18 11.73
CA LEU A 86 6.31 5.14 12.65
C LEU A 86 5.43 5.07 13.92
N ASP A 87 5.11 6.21 14.51
CA ASP A 87 4.22 6.29 15.68
C ASP A 87 2.83 5.76 15.37
N SER A 88 2.34 5.95 14.13
CA SER A 88 1.01 5.48 13.71
C SER A 88 0.89 3.97 13.59
N ILE A 89 2.01 3.26 13.48
CA ILE A 89 2.09 1.79 13.38
C ILE A 89 2.70 1.16 14.63
N ALA A 90 2.94 1.94 15.68
CA ALA A 90 3.53 1.46 16.93
C ALA A 90 2.70 0.31 17.51
N TRP A 91 3.39 -0.77 17.88
CA TRP A 91 2.76 -2.01 18.34
C TRP A 91 3.06 -2.26 19.83
N PRO A 92 2.09 -2.73 20.64
CA PRO A 92 2.33 -3.02 22.05
C PRO A 92 3.37 -4.14 22.22
N GLU A 93 4.39 -3.90 23.05
CA GLU A 93 5.37 -4.92 23.41
C GLU A 93 4.88 -5.74 24.62
N PRO A 94 5.18 -7.05 24.67
CA PRO A 94 4.88 -7.87 25.84
C PRO A 94 5.74 -7.45 27.04
N PRO A 95 5.31 -7.72 28.30
CA PRO A 95 6.03 -7.31 29.50
C PRO A 95 7.50 -7.79 29.54
N PRO A 96 8.48 -6.97 30.01
CA PRO A 96 9.91 -7.30 29.97
C PRO A 96 10.33 -8.56 30.74
N HIS A 97 9.56 -8.95 31.77
CA HIS A 97 9.79 -10.18 32.53
C HIS A 97 9.46 -11.47 31.74
N SER A 98 8.99 -11.34 30.51
CA SER A 98 8.83 -12.45 29.55
C SER A 98 10.14 -12.96 28.96
N ALA A 99 11.31 -12.43 29.34
CA ALA A 99 12.63 -12.84 28.83
C ALA A 99 12.94 -14.36 28.92
N GLN A 100 12.16 -15.11 29.71
CA GLN A 100 12.10 -16.57 29.66
C GLN A 100 10.80 -17.03 29.00
N ILE A 101 10.61 -16.72 27.71
CA ILE A 101 9.40 -17.12 26.96
C ILE A 101 9.32 -18.65 26.98
N THR A 102 8.41 -19.18 27.78
CA THR A 102 7.95 -20.55 27.64
C THR A 102 6.66 -20.50 26.83
N LEU A 103 6.53 -21.38 25.82
CA LEU A 103 5.31 -21.48 25.00
C LEU A 103 4.05 -21.49 25.87
N ARG A 104 4.13 -22.16 27.04
CA ARG A 104 3.06 -22.27 28.03
C ARG A 104 2.45 -20.94 28.51
N GLN A 105 3.19 -19.83 28.42
CA GLN A 105 2.77 -18.51 28.89
C GLN A 105 2.35 -17.57 27.75
N THR A 106 2.37 -18.05 26.51
CA THR A 106 2.01 -17.28 25.31
C THR A 106 0.56 -17.53 24.91
N SER A 107 0.01 -16.68 24.05
CA SER A 107 -1.39 -16.76 23.65
C SER A 107 -1.71 -18.09 22.98
N ASP A 108 -2.76 -18.75 23.46
CA ASP A 108 -3.26 -20.00 22.93
C ASP A 108 -4.66 -19.80 22.34
N PRO A 109 -4.84 -19.99 21.02
CA PRO A 109 -6.13 -19.85 20.38
C PRO A 109 -7.15 -20.90 20.86
N VAL A 110 -6.71 -22.05 21.37
CA VAL A 110 -7.60 -23.14 21.85
C VAL A 110 -8.27 -22.77 23.18
N HIS A 111 -7.55 -22.12 24.10
CA HIS A 111 -8.09 -21.66 25.37
C HIS A 111 -8.71 -20.26 25.30
N SER A 112 -8.35 -19.48 24.28
CA SER A 112 -8.94 -18.17 24.03
C SER A 112 -10.37 -18.32 23.51
N LEU A 113 -11.22 -17.32 23.78
CA LEU A 113 -12.64 -17.37 23.42
C LEU A 113 -13.12 -16.01 22.92
N PHE A 114 -14.15 -16.00 22.09
CA PHE A 114 -14.89 -14.79 21.75
C PHE A 114 -16.39 -14.89 22.06
N ALA A 115 -17.02 -13.76 22.34
CA ALA A 115 -18.45 -13.65 22.62
C ALA A 115 -19.07 -12.48 21.85
N ILE A 116 -20.26 -12.70 21.28
CA ILE A 116 -21.03 -11.65 20.62
C ILE A 116 -21.73 -10.79 21.69
N LEU A 117 -21.61 -9.46 21.58
CA LEU A 117 -22.23 -8.52 22.53
C LEU A 117 -23.53 -7.91 21.98
N PRO A 118 -24.58 -7.71 22.81
CA PRO A 118 -24.66 -8.08 24.22
C PRO A 118 -24.89 -9.59 24.39
N THR A 119 -24.35 -10.16 25.47
CA THR A 119 -24.49 -11.57 25.82
C THR A 119 -25.87 -11.93 26.39
N GLU A 120 -26.61 -10.94 26.90
CA GLU A 120 -27.98 -11.11 27.39
C GLU A 120 -28.97 -11.06 26.20
N GLY A 121 -29.81 -12.10 26.09
CA GLY A 121 -30.71 -12.29 24.95
C GLY A 121 -31.73 -11.15 24.79
N GLY A 122 -32.10 -10.87 23.54
CA GLY A 122 -33.19 -9.94 23.21
C GLY A 122 -32.83 -8.80 22.25
N ARG A 123 -31.57 -8.69 21.80
CA ARG A 123 -31.21 -7.71 20.77
C ARG A 123 -31.50 -8.26 19.37
N GLU A 124 -32.40 -7.59 18.66
CA GLU A 124 -32.57 -7.75 17.22
C GLU A 124 -31.46 -7.00 16.48
N TRP A 125 -30.84 -7.68 15.51
CA TRP A 125 -29.80 -7.11 14.65
C TRP A 125 -30.42 -6.74 13.31
N HIS A 126 -30.25 -5.50 12.87
CA HIS A 126 -30.72 -5.04 11.56
C HIS A 126 -29.56 -4.64 10.67
N VAL A 127 -29.78 -4.69 9.36
CA VAL A 127 -28.87 -4.04 8.40
C VAL A 127 -28.71 -2.56 8.76
N GLY A 128 -27.45 -2.10 8.81
CA GLY A 128 -27.07 -0.76 9.26
C GLY A 128 -26.67 -0.67 10.73
N ASP A 129 -26.88 -1.72 11.53
CA ASP A 129 -26.32 -1.79 12.88
C ASP A 129 -24.82 -2.12 12.87
N GLN A 130 -24.18 -1.96 14.03
CA GLN A 130 -22.81 -2.39 14.28
C GLN A 130 -22.79 -3.49 15.33
N LEU A 131 -22.23 -4.64 14.96
CA LEU A 131 -21.96 -5.78 15.83
C LEU A 131 -20.61 -5.58 16.53
N GLU A 132 -20.59 -5.82 17.83
CA GLU A 132 -19.36 -5.90 18.61
C GLU A 132 -19.16 -7.33 19.13
N VAL A 133 -17.94 -7.82 18.99
CA VAL A 133 -17.51 -9.13 19.48
C VAL A 133 -16.33 -8.92 20.42
N LEU A 134 -16.46 -9.40 21.66
CA LEU A 134 -15.40 -9.34 22.65
C LEU A 134 -14.57 -10.63 22.58
N VAL A 135 -13.26 -10.50 22.42
CA VAL A 135 -12.30 -11.60 22.43
C VAL A 135 -11.51 -11.53 23.72
N GLN A 136 -11.41 -12.66 24.44
CA GLN A 136 -10.60 -12.80 25.64
C GLN A 136 -9.48 -13.80 25.38
N MET A 137 -8.24 -13.31 25.42
CA MET A 137 -7.06 -14.12 25.19
C MET A 137 -6.64 -14.85 26.47
N HIS A 138 -6.28 -16.12 26.30
CA HIS A 138 -5.73 -16.97 27.35
C HIS A 138 -4.39 -17.55 26.91
N ASP A 139 -3.56 -17.93 27.88
CA ASP A 139 -2.32 -18.67 27.61
C ASP A 139 -2.56 -20.18 27.45
N PHE A 140 -1.52 -20.92 27.08
CA PHE A 140 -1.55 -22.39 26.96
C PHE A 140 -1.81 -23.14 28.29
N GLN A 141 -1.85 -22.44 29.43
CA GLN A 141 -2.28 -22.99 30.71
C GLN A 141 -3.74 -22.65 31.03
N GLY A 142 -4.46 -22.01 30.10
CA GLY A 142 -5.83 -21.58 30.28
C GLY A 142 -5.99 -20.36 31.19
N ARG A 143 -4.92 -19.61 31.46
CA ARG A 143 -4.98 -18.41 32.31
C ARG A 143 -5.25 -17.17 31.45
N PRO A 144 -6.12 -16.25 31.90
CA PRO A 144 -6.38 -15.00 31.18
C PRO A 144 -5.09 -14.20 30.98
N LYS A 145 -4.91 -13.63 29.78
CA LYS A 145 -3.85 -12.65 29.55
C LYS A 145 -4.19 -11.31 30.21
N HIS A 146 -3.15 -10.56 30.55
CA HIS A 146 -3.25 -9.23 31.17
C HIS A 146 -2.58 -8.13 30.34
N TYR A 147 -2.21 -8.43 29.11
CA TYR A 147 -1.54 -7.53 28.17
C TYR A 147 -1.99 -7.87 26.74
N GLY A 148 -1.90 -6.88 25.86
CA GLY A 148 -2.28 -6.99 24.46
C GLY A 148 -1.11 -7.31 23.53
N GLY A 149 -1.21 -6.88 22.27
CA GLY A 149 -0.21 -7.03 21.22
C GLY A 149 -0.34 -8.29 20.38
N ASP A 150 -1.37 -9.11 20.58
CA ASP A 150 -1.69 -10.23 19.69
C ASP A 150 -2.20 -9.69 18.35
N PHE A 151 -1.73 -10.29 17.26
CA PHE A 151 -2.22 -9.95 15.93
C PHE A 151 -3.40 -10.84 15.56
N LEU A 152 -4.60 -10.26 15.63
CA LEU A 152 -5.85 -10.93 15.30
C LEU A 152 -6.41 -10.43 13.96
N LEU A 153 -7.07 -11.32 13.24
CA LEU A 153 -7.99 -10.98 12.15
C LEU A 153 -9.40 -11.39 12.56
N ALA A 154 -10.38 -10.65 12.07
CA ALA A 154 -11.78 -10.94 12.33
C ALA A 154 -12.57 -10.78 11.03
N ARG A 155 -13.54 -11.66 10.80
CA ARG A 155 -14.43 -11.65 9.63
C ARG A 155 -15.86 -11.96 10.06
N LEU A 156 -16.82 -11.26 9.50
CA LEU A 156 -18.22 -11.66 9.53
C LEU A 156 -18.58 -12.15 8.13
N HIS A 157 -19.16 -13.33 7.99
CA HIS A 157 -19.43 -13.92 6.67
C HIS A 157 -20.63 -14.86 6.64
N THR A 158 -21.14 -15.10 5.43
CA THR A 158 -22.15 -16.09 5.12
C THR A 158 -21.66 -16.88 3.90
N PRO A 159 -21.02 -18.05 4.09
CA PRO A 159 -20.45 -18.84 2.99
C PRO A 159 -21.45 -19.11 1.87
N GLU A 160 -22.70 -19.40 2.21
CA GLU A 160 -23.75 -19.77 1.25
C GLU A 160 -24.15 -18.61 0.34
N LEU A 161 -23.94 -17.36 0.79
CA LEU A 161 -24.22 -16.14 0.03
C LEU A 161 -22.98 -15.56 -0.64
N GLY A 162 -21.80 -16.17 -0.50
CA GLY A 162 -20.54 -15.54 -0.91
C GLY A 162 -20.37 -14.14 -0.29
N ALA A 163 -20.89 -13.94 0.93
CA ALA A 163 -20.92 -12.65 1.60
C ALA A 163 -19.89 -12.59 2.72
N GLY A 164 -19.24 -11.45 2.88
CA GLY A 164 -18.23 -11.29 3.92
C GLY A 164 -17.71 -9.87 4.09
N VAL A 165 -17.37 -9.48 5.31
CA VAL A 165 -16.76 -8.20 5.65
C VAL A 165 -15.62 -8.40 6.64
N ALA A 166 -14.52 -7.67 6.44
CA ALA A 166 -13.42 -7.65 7.38
C ALA A 166 -13.81 -6.86 8.63
N GLY A 167 -13.60 -7.45 9.80
CA GLY A 167 -13.82 -6.81 11.09
C GLY A 167 -12.65 -5.94 11.49
N LYS A 168 -12.95 -4.84 12.19
CA LYS A 168 -11.93 -4.01 12.82
C LYS A 168 -11.62 -4.56 14.21
N VAL A 169 -10.38 -4.93 14.45
CA VAL A 169 -9.89 -5.34 15.78
C VAL A 169 -9.35 -4.13 16.54
N VAL A 170 -9.73 -4.01 17.82
CA VAL A 170 -9.22 -3.02 18.77
C VAL A 170 -8.63 -3.77 19.96
N ASP A 171 -7.34 -3.57 20.22
CA ASP A 171 -6.64 -4.10 21.38
C ASP A 171 -6.86 -3.19 22.60
N HIS A 172 -7.45 -3.73 23.68
CA HIS A 172 -7.67 -3.02 24.94
C HIS A 172 -6.46 -3.06 25.88
N ARG A 173 -5.35 -3.66 25.44
CA ARG A 173 -4.04 -3.75 26.11
C ARG A 173 -4.05 -4.47 27.45
N ASN A 174 -5.07 -5.28 27.71
CA ASN A 174 -5.29 -5.97 28.97
C ASN A 174 -5.67 -7.45 28.77
N GLY A 175 -5.42 -8.01 27.58
CA GLY A 175 -5.82 -9.37 27.19
C GLY A 175 -7.20 -9.46 26.53
N PHE A 176 -7.96 -8.36 26.48
CA PHE A 176 -9.21 -8.27 25.75
C PHE A 176 -9.05 -7.51 24.43
N TYR A 177 -9.84 -7.90 23.44
CA TYR A 177 -9.95 -7.21 22.15
C TYR A 177 -11.42 -7.06 21.75
N SER A 178 -11.77 -5.97 21.07
CA SER A 178 -13.09 -5.85 20.41
C SER A 178 -12.92 -6.00 18.91
N ALA A 179 -13.69 -6.90 18.29
CA ALA A 179 -13.89 -6.96 16.85
C ALA A 179 -15.23 -6.30 16.48
N LEU A 180 -15.17 -5.28 15.63
CA LEU A 180 -16.31 -4.45 15.24
C LEU A 180 -16.69 -4.72 13.78
N PHE A 181 -17.96 -5.00 13.52
CA PHE A 181 -18.49 -5.28 12.18
C PHE A 181 -19.72 -4.42 11.87
N PRO A 182 -19.75 -3.68 10.75
CA PRO A 182 -21.02 -3.18 10.24
C PRO A 182 -21.85 -4.33 9.65
N LEU A 183 -23.15 -4.32 9.90
CA LEU A 183 -24.09 -5.30 9.36
C LEU A 183 -24.62 -4.81 8.00
N LEU A 184 -24.23 -5.50 6.92
CA LEU A 184 -24.34 -5.00 5.55
C LEU A 184 -25.24 -5.85 4.63
N TRP A 185 -25.76 -6.97 5.12
CA TRP A 185 -26.68 -7.84 4.41
C TRP A 185 -27.64 -8.56 5.36
N GLU A 186 -28.77 -9.01 4.83
CA GLU A 186 -29.80 -9.74 5.56
C GLU A 186 -29.47 -11.25 5.65
N GLY A 187 -29.98 -11.90 6.69
CA GLY A 187 -29.86 -13.33 6.90
C GLY A 187 -28.82 -13.74 7.94
N SER A 188 -28.50 -15.03 7.97
CA SER A 188 -27.57 -15.59 8.95
C SER A 188 -26.13 -15.18 8.64
N ALA A 189 -25.43 -14.59 9.60
CA ALA A 189 -24.03 -14.20 9.49
C ALA A 189 -23.21 -14.81 10.63
N GLN A 190 -22.05 -15.40 10.30
CA GLN A 190 -21.15 -16.06 11.23
C GLN A 190 -19.90 -15.20 11.48
N VAL A 191 -19.53 -15.08 12.76
CA VAL A 191 -18.30 -14.44 13.20
C VAL A 191 -17.16 -15.46 13.17
N GLU A 192 -16.03 -15.04 12.62
CA GLU A 192 -14.78 -15.78 12.64
C GLU A 192 -13.68 -14.87 13.20
N VAL A 193 -12.94 -15.35 14.20
CA VAL A 193 -11.77 -14.67 14.76
C VAL A 193 -10.57 -15.59 14.63
N THR A 194 -9.45 -15.06 14.14
CA THR A 194 -8.22 -15.81 13.90
C THR A 194 -7.05 -15.15 14.61
N LEU A 195 -6.35 -15.92 15.45
CA LEU A 195 -5.03 -15.54 15.94
C LEU A 195 -4.01 -15.77 14.81
N VAL A 196 -3.44 -14.68 14.29
CA VAL A 196 -2.37 -14.77 13.28
C VAL A 196 -1.03 -15.02 13.96
N HIS A 197 -0.70 -14.19 14.96
CA HIS A 197 0.51 -14.28 15.78
C HIS A 197 0.23 -13.83 17.21
N SER A 198 0.81 -14.50 18.20
CA SER A 198 0.79 -14.01 19.58
C SER A 198 1.64 -12.74 19.73
N SER A 199 1.42 -11.96 20.79
CA SER A 199 2.26 -10.79 21.12
C SER A 199 3.75 -11.13 21.23
N GLU A 200 4.10 -12.32 21.71
CA GLU A 200 5.48 -12.77 21.82
C GLU A 200 6.09 -13.10 20.45
N ALA A 201 5.29 -13.72 19.57
CA ALA A 201 5.69 -13.95 18.18
C ALA A 201 5.92 -12.61 17.46
N VAL A 202 5.02 -11.63 17.66
CA VAL A 202 5.17 -10.28 17.10
C VAL A 202 6.45 -9.61 17.61
N ALA A 203 6.77 -9.72 18.89
CA ALA A 203 8.02 -9.18 19.44
C ALA A 203 9.27 -9.78 18.76
N VAL A 204 9.26 -11.09 18.46
CA VAL A 204 10.34 -11.74 17.69
C VAL A 204 10.39 -11.19 16.26
N LEU A 205 9.25 -11.02 15.59
CA LEU A 205 9.18 -10.45 14.24
C LEU A 205 9.72 -9.00 14.21
N GLN A 206 9.30 -8.17 15.15
CA GLN A 206 9.78 -6.80 15.29
C GLN A 206 11.31 -6.78 15.49
N ARG A 207 11.85 -7.56 16.44
CA ARG A 207 13.30 -7.67 16.65
C ARG A 207 14.03 -8.08 15.38
N LEU A 208 13.52 -9.10 14.67
CA LEU A 208 14.15 -9.55 13.43
C LEU A 208 14.17 -8.44 12.37
N ARG A 209 13.10 -7.67 12.20
CA ARG A 209 13.06 -6.55 11.24
C ARG A 209 14.14 -5.51 11.52
N GLU A 210 14.38 -5.18 12.80
CA GLU A 210 15.37 -4.16 13.16
C GLU A 210 16.82 -4.66 13.19
N GLU A 211 17.04 -5.90 13.67
CA GLU A 211 18.38 -6.44 13.90
C GLU A 211 18.91 -7.31 12.75
N ARG A 212 18.01 -7.92 11.95
CA ARG A 212 18.37 -8.87 10.89
C ARG A 212 17.69 -8.54 9.55
N PRO A 213 17.80 -7.31 9.00
CA PRO A 213 17.24 -7.00 7.69
C PRO A 213 18.00 -7.67 6.54
N ASP A 214 19.24 -8.08 6.76
CA ASP A 214 20.07 -8.88 5.87
C ASP A 214 19.61 -10.35 5.75
N ARG A 215 18.60 -10.78 6.52
CA ARG A 215 18.04 -12.14 6.44
C ARG A 215 17.56 -12.52 5.05
N VAL A 216 17.28 -11.53 4.21
CA VAL A 216 17.22 -11.68 2.76
C VAL A 216 18.42 -10.95 2.18
N PHE A 217 19.32 -11.70 1.54
CA PHE A 217 20.49 -11.12 0.91
C PHE A 217 20.38 -11.19 -0.61
N PHE A 218 21.01 -10.23 -1.29
CA PHE A 218 20.99 -10.11 -2.74
C PHE A 218 22.39 -10.25 -3.29
N LYS A 219 22.50 -10.52 -4.58
CA LYS A 219 23.77 -10.69 -5.28
C LYS A 219 23.70 -10.05 -6.67
N SER A 220 24.86 -9.71 -7.20
CA SER A 220 25.04 -9.32 -8.59
C SER A 220 26.15 -10.14 -9.22
N LEU A 221 25.90 -10.57 -10.46
CA LEU A 221 26.93 -11.09 -11.36
C LEU A 221 27.66 -9.91 -12.01
N PHE A 222 28.99 -10.00 -12.04
CA PHE A 222 29.89 -9.12 -12.76
C PHE A 222 30.58 -9.92 -13.85
N ARG A 223 30.71 -9.38 -15.06
CA ARG A 223 31.29 -10.10 -16.20
C ARG A 223 32.07 -9.19 -17.15
N LEU A 224 33.28 -9.63 -17.49
CA LEU A 224 34.11 -9.05 -18.56
C LEU A 224 34.67 -10.20 -19.42
N GLY A 225 34.13 -10.39 -20.62
CA GLY A 225 34.47 -11.55 -21.45
C GLY A 225 34.13 -12.87 -20.76
N PHE A 226 35.13 -13.74 -20.59
CA PHE A 226 34.99 -15.03 -19.89
C PHE A 226 35.14 -14.92 -18.36
N LEU A 227 35.65 -13.80 -17.84
CA LEU A 227 35.79 -13.59 -16.41
C LEU A 227 34.42 -13.26 -15.82
N SER A 228 34.07 -13.93 -14.73
CA SER A 228 32.86 -13.60 -13.98
C SER A 228 33.04 -13.78 -12.48
N GLU A 229 32.49 -12.84 -11.72
CA GLU A 229 32.50 -12.86 -10.26
C GLU A 229 31.08 -12.53 -9.77
N THR A 230 30.65 -13.15 -8.68
CA THR A 230 29.37 -12.82 -8.04
C THR A 230 29.63 -12.30 -6.64
N THR A 231 29.15 -11.11 -6.34
CA THR A 231 29.30 -10.49 -5.01
C THR A 231 27.95 -10.16 -4.39
N VAL A 232 27.93 -10.00 -3.07
CA VAL A 232 26.72 -9.66 -2.32
C VAL A 232 26.38 -8.19 -2.54
N CYS A 233 25.08 -7.94 -2.67
CA CYS A 233 24.48 -6.62 -2.80
C CYS A 233 23.40 -6.44 -1.75
N ASN A 234 23.26 -5.22 -1.24
CA ASN A 234 22.15 -4.84 -0.38
C ASN A 234 22.02 -3.32 -0.32
N MET A 235 20.89 -2.85 0.20
CA MET A 235 20.70 -1.44 0.53
C MET A 235 21.56 -1.02 1.72
N CYS A 236 21.62 -1.89 2.75
CA CYS A 236 22.43 -1.73 3.94
C CYS A 236 23.58 -2.75 3.85
N LEU A 237 24.69 -2.36 3.24
CA LEU A 237 25.93 -3.15 3.31
C LEU A 237 26.91 -2.45 4.23
N PRO A 238 27.40 -3.10 5.30
CA PRO A 238 28.41 -2.51 6.14
C PRO A 238 29.67 -2.30 5.29
N PRO A 239 30.23 -1.07 5.24
CA PRO A 239 31.55 -0.87 4.72
C PRO A 239 32.51 -1.44 5.76
N ASP A 240 33.02 -2.66 5.55
CA ASP A 240 34.17 -3.10 6.33
C ASP A 240 35.44 -2.44 5.78
N GLN A 241 36.50 -2.38 6.58
CA GLN A 241 37.78 -1.81 6.16
C GLN A 241 38.48 -2.64 5.05
N HIS A 242 37.93 -3.79 4.66
CA HIS A 242 38.57 -4.80 3.80
C HIS A 242 37.90 -4.98 2.42
N HIS A 243 36.65 -4.53 2.23
CA HIS A 243 35.86 -4.73 1.03
C HIS A 243 35.34 -3.39 0.50
N PRO A 244 35.99 -2.79 -0.51
CA PRO A 244 35.46 -1.60 -1.17
C PRO A 244 34.06 -1.89 -1.74
N LEU A 245 33.20 -0.87 -1.77
CA LEU A 245 31.84 -0.98 -2.28
C LEU A 245 31.72 -0.39 -3.68
N CYS A 246 30.95 -1.06 -4.54
CA CYS A 246 30.38 -0.47 -5.72
C CYS A 246 29.09 0.28 -5.35
N ASN A 247 29.02 1.56 -5.69
CA ASN A 247 27.87 2.43 -5.41
C ASN A 247 26.96 2.55 -6.63
N TYR A 248 25.72 2.05 -6.50
CA TYR A 248 24.66 2.15 -7.51
C TYR A 248 23.47 2.94 -6.99
N THR A 249 23.72 3.90 -6.10
CA THR A 249 22.71 4.81 -5.60
C THR A 249 22.02 5.51 -6.75
N ASP A 250 20.69 5.57 -6.69
CA ASP A 250 19.91 6.24 -7.71
C ASP A 250 20.28 7.73 -7.79
N LEU A 251 20.60 8.21 -8.98
CA LEU A 251 21.08 9.58 -9.17
C LEU A 251 19.98 10.63 -9.01
N TYR A 252 18.71 10.26 -9.17
CA TYR A 252 17.57 11.19 -9.10
C TYR A 252 17.01 11.31 -7.68
N THR A 253 16.95 10.20 -6.97
CA THR A 253 16.30 10.12 -5.66
C THR A 253 17.27 9.89 -4.51
N GLY A 254 18.52 9.51 -4.79
CA GLY A 254 19.48 9.14 -3.75
C GLY A 254 19.18 7.79 -3.10
N GLU A 255 18.36 6.95 -3.72
CA GLU A 255 18.00 5.64 -3.18
C GLU A 255 19.20 4.70 -3.14
N PRO A 256 19.63 4.25 -1.95
CA PRO A 256 20.87 3.51 -1.81
C PRO A 256 20.77 2.10 -2.39
N TRP A 257 21.80 1.71 -3.13
CA TRP A 257 22.03 0.33 -3.52
C TRP A 257 23.52 0.07 -3.70
N TYR A 258 24.05 -0.91 -2.96
CA TYR A 258 25.49 -1.19 -2.94
C TYR A 258 25.75 -2.66 -3.22
N CYS A 259 26.95 -2.94 -3.72
CA CYS A 259 27.51 -4.30 -3.78
C CYS A 259 28.95 -4.28 -3.30
N TYR A 260 29.44 -5.37 -2.70
CA TYR A 260 30.88 -5.52 -2.53
C TYR A 260 31.56 -5.54 -3.90
N LYS A 261 32.69 -4.84 -4.02
CA LYS A 261 33.47 -4.80 -5.24
C LYS A 261 34.06 -6.20 -5.52
N PRO A 262 33.93 -6.72 -6.76
CA PRO A 262 34.63 -7.94 -7.17
C PRO A 262 36.15 -7.82 -6.97
N LYS A 263 36.84 -8.94 -6.79
CA LYS A 263 38.29 -8.91 -6.51
C LYS A 263 39.09 -8.45 -7.73
N VAL A 264 38.64 -8.83 -8.93
CA VAL A 264 39.33 -8.56 -10.19
C VAL A 264 38.54 -7.60 -11.07
N LEU A 265 37.22 -7.74 -11.13
CA LEU A 265 36.37 -6.99 -12.04
C LEU A 265 36.00 -5.58 -11.54
N SER A 266 35.82 -4.64 -12.49
CA SER A 266 35.30 -3.29 -12.20
C SER A 266 33.81 -3.34 -11.83
N CYS A 267 33.36 -2.35 -11.05
CA CYS A 267 31.95 -2.14 -10.76
C CYS A 267 31.09 -1.96 -12.03
N ASP A 268 31.65 -1.41 -13.10
CA ASP A 268 30.92 -1.16 -14.36
C ASP A 268 30.55 -2.45 -15.11
N THR A 269 31.11 -3.58 -14.72
CA THR A 269 30.85 -4.89 -15.33
C THR A 269 29.61 -5.59 -14.75
N ARG A 270 28.81 -4.90 -13.94
CA ARG A 270 27.60 -5.43 -13.30
C ARG A 270 26.53 -5.81 -14.32
N ILE A 271 26.13 -7.07 -14.32
CA ILE A 271 25.16 -7.63 -15.27
C ILE A 271 23.72 -7.59 -14.73
N ASN A 272 23.52 -7.91 -13.46
CA ASN A 272 22.17 -8.14 -12.95
C ASN A 272 22.00 -7.85 -11.46
N HIS A 273 20.79 -8.06 -10.98
CA HIS A 273 20.37 -8.19 -9.59
C HIS A 273 19.67 -9.53 -9.42
N ALA A 274 20.02 -10.28 -8.37
CA ALA A 274 19.37 -11.54 -8.03
C ALA A 274 19.13 -11.63 -6.52
N LYS A 275 18.03 -12.29 -6.13
CA LYS A 275 17.87 -12.76 -4.76
C LYS A 275 18.93 -13.84 -4.50
N GLY A 276 19.80 -13.57 -3.52
CA GLY A 276 20.87 -14.48 -3.13
C GLY A 276 20.38 -15.63 -2.25
N GLY A 277 19.33 -15.41 -1.45
CA GLY A 277 18.69 -16.43 -0.63
C GLY A 277 18.08 -15.88 0.65
N TYR A 278 17.75 -16.82 1.53
CA TYR A 278 17.15 -16.59 2.85
C TYR A 278 18.08 -17.19 3.92
N LEU A 279 18.53 -16.37 4.88
CA LEU A 279 19.39 -16.83 5.96
C LEU A 279 18.61 -17.69 6.95
N LYS A 280 19.06 -18.91 7.19
CA LYS A 280 18.42 -19.82 8.16
C LYS A 280 18.90 -19.55 9.59
N HIS A 281 18.29 -20.22 10.57
CA HIS A 281 18.65 -20.14 11.99
C HIS A 281 18.55 -18.72 12.58
N LEU A 282 17.48 -17.99 12.23
CA LEU A 282 17.23 -16.62 12.69
C LEU A 282 16.70 -16.53 14.12
N ILE A 283 16.12 -17.63 14.60
CA ILE A 283 15.44 -17.72 15.89
C ILE A 283 15.93 -18.97 16.63
N THR A 284 15.82 -18.92 17.95
CA THR A 284 16.15 -20.06 18.82
C THR A 284 15.09 -21.17 18.72
N ASN A 285 15.42 -22.38 19.17
CA ASN A 285 14.45 -23.48 19.24
C ASN A 285 13.24 -23.17 20.12
N LYS A 286 13.38 -22.27 21.12
CA LYS A 286 12.26 -21.84 21.97
C LYS A 286 11.33 -20.89 21.22
N GLU A 287 11.90 -19.92 20.50
CA GLU A 287 11.14 -18.98 19.67
C GLU A 287 10.46 -19.67 18.49
N ALA A 288 11.08 -20.73 17.95
CA ALA A 288 10.49 -21.56 16.91
C ALA A 288 9.11 -22.11 17.29
N LEU A 289 8.86 -22.34 18.60
CA LEU A 289 7.57 -22.80 19.11
C LEU A 289 6.45 -21.76 18.96
N LEU A 290 6.78 -20.47 18.82
CA LEU A 290 5.81 -19.38 18.60
C LEU A 290 5.26 -19.35 17.16
N PHE A 291 5.83 -20.18 16.28
CA PHE A 291 5.56 -20.19 14.85
C PHE A 291 5.20 -21.61 14.38
N GLN A 292 4.22 -22.23 15.04
CA GLN A 292 3.75 -23.59 14.76
C GLN A 292 2.44 -23.56 13.95
N SER A 293 2.51 -24.06 12.72
CA SER A 293 1.34 -24.22 11.85
C SER A 293 0.29 -25.14 12.50
N GLY A 294 -0.97 -24.70 12.50
CA GLY A 294 -2.08 -25.45 13.11
C GLY A 294 -2.12 -25.40 14.64
N VAL A 295 -1.19 -24.68 15.28
CA VAL A 295 -1.16 -24.50 16.75
C VAL A 295 -1.32 -23.03 17.12
N ASN A 296 -0.49 -22.13 16.58
CA ASN A 296 -0.50 -20.71 16.94
C ASN A 296 -0.20 -19.75 15.76
N ILE A 297 -0.09 -20.27 14.53
CA ILE A 297 -0.11 -19.47 13.31
C ILE A 297 -1.47 -19.63 12.62
N LYS A 298 -2.19 -18.52 12.44
CA LYS A 298 -3.47 -18.47 11.71
C LYS A 298 -4.47 -19.52 12.17
N VAL A 299 -4.70 -19.58 13.48
CA VAL A 299 -5.62 -20.54 14.10
C VAL A 299 -6.87 -19.81 14.56
N HIS A 300 -8.04 -20.42 14.34
CA HIS A 300 -9.31 -19.86 14.76
C HIS A 300 -9.46 -19.89 16.28
N ILE A 301 -10.02 -18.83 16.84
CA ILE A 301 -10.46 -18.75 18.23
C ILE A 301 -11.92 -19.19 18.28
N HIS A 302 -12.29 -20.01 19.25
CA HIS A 302 -13.65 -20.53 19.37
C HIS A 302 -14.60 -19.54 20.05
N ALA A 303 -15.89 -19.59 19.70
CA ALA A 303 -16.91 -18.84 20.41
C ALA A 303 -17.18 -19.47 21.79
N SER A 304 -17.40 -18.64 22.81
CA SER A 304 -17.88 -19.11 24.12
C SER A 304 -19.38 -19.50 24.11
N GLY A 305 -20.10 -19.15 23.04
CA GLY A 305 -21.53 -19.35 22.87
C GLY A 305 -21.92 -19.32 21.39
N ALA A 306 -22.98 -18.59 21.04
CA ALA A 306 -23.38 -18.42 19.64
C ALA A 306 -22.32 -17.64 18.85
N ASP A 307 -21.91 -18.19 17.71
CA ASP A 307 -21.02 -17.58 16.73
C ASP A 307 -21.77 -16.98 15.53
N ARG A 308 -23.09 -17.21 15.46
CA ARG A 308 -23.98 -16.72 14.41
C ARG A 308 -25.02 -15.77 14.95
N ILE A 309 -25.34 -14.76 14.15
CA ILE A 309 -26.50 -13.89 14.32
C ILE A 309 -27.43 -14.00 13.13
N ASN A 310 -28.68 -13.57 13.31
CA ASN A 310 -29.61 -13.36 12.20
C ASN A 310 -29.82 -11.87 12.02
N VAL A 311 -29.48 -11.35 10.84
CA VAL A 311 -29.62 -9.94 10.49
C VAL A 311 -30.95 -9.72 9.78
N LEU A 312 -31.80 -8.89 10.38
CA LEU A 312 -33.10 -8.50 9.88
C LEU A 312 -33.00 -7.34 8.88
N PRO A 313 -34.05 -7.11 8.08
CA PRO A 313 -34.13 -5.97 7.17
C PRO A 313 -33.92 -4.63 7.89
N PRO A 314 -33.48 -3.57 7.18
CA PRO A 314 -33.38 -2.23 7.75
C PRO A 314 -34.67 -1.80 8.45
N ARG A 315 -34.56 -1.07 9.56
CA ARG A 315 -35.74 -0.54 10.27
C ARG A 315 -36.50 0.43 9.36
N LYS A 316 -37.82 0.22 9.22
CA LYS A 316 -38.70 1.01 8.33
C LYS A 316 -38.70 2.51 8.63
N ASP A 317 -38.36 2.91 9.85
CA ASP A 317 -38.33 4.32 10.29
C ASP A 317 -37.03 5.09 9.91
N LYS A 318 -36.10 4.46 9.18
CA LYS A 318 -34.86 5.09 8.69
C LYS A 318 -34.81 5.29 7.15
N VAL A 319 -35.96 5.24 6.47
CA VAL A 319 -36.02 5.35 5.00
C VAL A 319 -35.92 6.80 4.49
N GLU A 320 -35.94 7.82 5.36
CA GLU A 320 -35.70 9.21 4.95
C GLU A 320 -34.55 9.86 5.73
N VAL A 321 -33.32 9.73 5.23
CA VAL A 321 -32.36 10.84 5.22
C VAL A 321 -31.63 10.83 3.89
N GLU A 322 -32.25 11.42 2.87
CA GLU A 322 -31.49 12.03 1.79
C GLU A 322 -30.66 13.19 2.36
N SER A 323 -29.36 13.19 2.07
CA SER A 323 -28.57 14.40 1.85
C SER A 323 -28.39 15.41 3.00
N SER A 324 -28.08 14.98 4.23
CA SER A 324 -27.37 15.88 5.15
C SER A 324 -25.87 15.84 4.86
N SER A 325 -25.36 16.93 4.30
CA SER A 325 -23.96 17.21 4.00
C SER A 325 -23.06 17.38 5.23
N ASN A 326 -23.21 16.52 6.23
CA ASN A 326 -22.24 16.37 7.30
C ASN A 326 -21.42 15.14 6.95
N LYS A 327 -20.34 15.34 6.17
CA LYS A 327 -19.30 14.32 6.06
C LYS A 327 -18.92 13.97 7.50
N PRO A 328 -19.15 12.75 8.00
CA PRO A 328 -18.37 12.30 9.13
C PRO A 328 -16.92 12.48 8.67
N GLU A 329 -16.05 13.04 9.51
CA GLU A 329 -14.63 12.89 9.24
C GLU A 329 -14.38 11.43 8.85
N PRO A 330 -13.56 11.13 7.83
CA PRO A 330 -13.29 9.76 7.43
C PRO A 330 -12.69 9.05 8.64
N ASN A 331 -13.56 8.41 9.42
CA ASN A 331 -13.17 7.58 10.53
C ASN A 331 -12.21 6.57 9.92
N LYS A 332 -10.96 6.55 10.39
CA LYS A 332 -9.88 5.61 10.00
C LYS A 332 -10.28 4.12 10.15
N LEU A 333 -11.54 3.83 10.44
CA LEU A 333 -12.05 2.67 11.15
C LEU A 333 -13.23 1.99 10.44
N ALA A 334 -13.74 2.54 9.34
CA ALA A 334 -14.80 1.92 8.55
C ALA A 334 -14.20 1.00 7.47
N PRO A 335 -14.80 -0.18 7.20
CA PRO A 335 -14.35 -1.02 6.10
C PRO A 335 -14.52 -0.31 4.76
N SER A 336 -13.64 -0.64 3.81
CA SER A 336 -13.66 -0.08 2.46
C SER A 336 -14.76 -0.70 1.59
N GLY A 337 -15.25 -1.88 1.97
CA GLY A 337 -16.32 -2.60 1.30
C GLY A 337 -16.61 -3.96 1.93
N TYR A 338 -17.45 -4.73 1.26
CA TYR A 338 -17.82 -6.09 1.66
C TYR A 338 -18.13 -6.93 0.42
N TYR A 339 -18.08 -8.25 0.55
CA TYR A 339 -18.58 -9.18 -0.46
C TYR A 339 -20.05 -9.47 -0.26
N TYR A 340 -20.75 -9.64 -1.37
CA TYR A 340 -22.07 -10.27 -1.44
C TYR A 340 -22.19 -10.94 -2.81
N GLU A 341 -22.54 -12.22 -2.85
CA GLU A 341 -22.54 -13.06 -4.06
C GLU A 341 -21.17 -13.04 -4.77
N ASP A 342 -20.07 -13.12 -4.01
CA ASP A 342 -18.68 -13.05 -4.48
C ASP A 342 -18.32 -11.77 -5.28
N SER A 343 -19.20 -10.76 -5.22
CA SER A 343 -18.98 -9.43 -5.77
C SER A 343 -18.66 -8.45 -4.65
N TRP A 344 -17.54 -7.74 -4.79
CA TRP A 344 -17.17 -6.68 -3.87
C TRP A 344 -18.12 -5.47 -4.02
N ARG A 345 -18.52 -4.90 -2.90
CA ARG A 345 -19.41 -3.75 -2.79
C ARG A 345 -18.69 -2.67 -1.98
N PRO A 346 -18.08 -1.67 -2.64
CA PRO A 346 -17.36 -0.60 -1.94
C PRO A 346 -18.33 0.32 -1.18
N LEU A 347 -17.92 0.76 0.00
CA LEU A 347 -18.70 1.69 0.85
C LEU A 347 -18.34 3.17 0.60
N GLY A 348 -17.25 3.45 -0.12
CA GLY A 348 -16.75 4.80 -0.39
C GLY A 348 -17.48 5.59 -1.49
N GLY A 349 -18.70 5.19 -1.87
CA GLY A 349 -19.52 5.90 -2.87
C GLY A 349 -19.13 5.68 -4.34
N VAL A 350 -18.16 4.80 -4.61
CA VAL A 350 -17.85 4.33 -5.99
C VAL A 350 -18.84 3.22 -6.34
N THR A 351 -19.56 3.34 -7.45
CA THR A 351 -20.37 2.22 -7.94
C THR A 351 -19.46 1.22 -8.65
N MET A 352 -19.29 0.03 -8.07
CA MET A 352 -18.57 -1.06 -8.74
C MET A 352 -19.45 -1.66 -9.83
N ARG A 353 -18.90 -1.75 -11.04
CA ARG A 353 -19.47 -2.49 -12.17
C ARG A 353 -18.74 -3.82 -12.33
N GLN A 354 -19.45 -4.83 -12.80
CA GLN A 354 -18.87 -6.13 -13.13
C GLN A 354 -18.50 -6.18 -14.61
N PHE A 355 -17.25 -6.51 -14.91
CA PHE A 355 -16.76 -6.66 -16.28
C PHE A 355 -16.66 -8.15 -16.64
N ASN A 356 -17.81 -8.76 -16.90
CA ASN A 356 -17.90 -10.20 -17.20
C ASN A 356 -17.63 -10.52 -18.68
N GLU A 357 -17.58 -9.51 -19.54
CA GLU A 357 -17.36 -9.65 -20.98
C GLU A 357 -16.05 -8.98 -21.40
N SER A 358 -15.22 -9.67 -22.20
CA SER A 358 -13.94 -9.12 -22.68
C SER A 358 -14.12 -7.82 -23.47
N SER A 359 -15.19 -7.73 -24.26
CA SER A 359 -15.56 -6.54 -25.04
C SER A 359 -15.84 -5.32 -24.17
N ALA A 360 -16.39 -5.50 -22.96
CA ALA A 360 -16.63 -4.42 -22.02
C ALA A 360 -15.31 -3.85 -21.47
N ILE A 361 -14.32 -4.71 -21.23
CA ILE A 361 -12.97 -4.30 -20.80
C ILE A 361 -12.26 -3.57 -21.95
N ALA A 362 -12.27 -4.13 -23.16
CA ALA A 362 -11.66 -3.49 -24.33
C ALA A 362 -12.28 -2.11 -24.60
N GLN A 363 -13.60 -2.00 -24.50
CA GLN A 363 -14.30 -0.72 -24.67
C GLN A 363 -13.98 0.29 -23.54
N CYS A 364 -13.83 -0.19 -22.30
CA CYS A 364 -13.41 0.65 -21.16
C CYS A 364 -11.99 1.22 -21.36
N LEU A 365 -11.08 0.37 -21.83
CA LEU A 365 -9.67 0.69 -21.98
C LEU A 365 -9.32 1.32 -23.34
N LYS A 366 -10.28 1.47 -24.24
CA LYS A 366 -10.09 2.05 -25.58
C LYS A 366 -9.32 3.37 -25.53
N ASN A 367 -8.29 3.48 -26.37
CA ASN A 367 -7.35 4.60 -26.46
C ASN A 367 -6.53 4.88 -25.20
N LYS A 368 -6.37 3.91 -24.27
CA LYS A 368 -5.63 4.11 -23.02
C LYS A 368 -4.27 3.41 -23.02
N VAL A 369 -3.35 4.01 -22.29
CA VAL A 369 -2.07 3.41 -21.91
C VAL A 369 -2.09 3.13 -20.40
N ILE A 370 -1.96 1.87 -20.03
CA ILE A 370 -1.98 1.41 -18.64
C ILE A 370 -0.57 1.00 -18.25
N ASN A 371 0.03 1.73 -17.32
CA ASN A 371 1.38 1.50 -16.81
C ASN A 371 1.31 0.95 -15.39
N MET A 372 1.62 -0.33 -15.23
CA MET A 372 1.65 -1.04 -13.96
C MET A 372 3.09 -1.13 -13.44
N TYR A 373 3.34 -0.57 -12.25
CA TYR A 373 4.65 -0.60 -11.60
C TYR A 373 4.56 -1.27 -10.25
N GLY A 374 5.42 -2.25 -9.99
CA GLY A 374 5.35 -2.88 -8.68
C GLY A 374 6.02 -4.23 -8.51
N ASP A 375 5.51 -4.99 -7.56
CA ASP A 375 5.91 -6.36 -7.30
C ASP A 375 5.05 -7.37 -8.08
N SER A 376 5.23 -8.65 -7.78
CA SER A 376 4.54 -9.74 -8.47
C SER A 376 3.02 -9.69 -8.30
N THR A 377 2.51 -8.95 -7.31
CA THR A 377 1.08 -8.83 -7.07
C THR A 377 0.40 -8.02 -8.19
N VAL A 378 0.93 -6.86 -8.59
CA VAL A 378 0.37 -6.11 -9.73
C VAL A 378 0.67 -6.76 -11.08
N ARG A 379 1.75 -7.56 -11.19
CA ARG A 379 1.94 -8.43 -12.37
C ARG A 379 0.73 -9.33 -12.61
N GLN A 380 0.10 -9.84 -11.55
CA GLN A 380 -1.09 -10.67 -11.65
C GLN A 380 -2.27 -9.93 -12.33
N TRP A 381 -2.36 -8.62 -12.21
CA TRP A 381 -3.37 -7.81 -12.91
C TRP A 381 -3.08 -7.74 -14.41
N PHE A 382 -1.81 -7.57 -14.78
CA PHE A 382 -1.37 -7.66 -16.18
C PHE A 382 -1.75 -9.02 -16.78
N GLU A 383 -1.40 -10.10 -16.09
CA GLU A 383 -1.68 -11.49 -16.50
C GLU A 383 -3.18 -11.75 -16.63
N HIS A 384 -3.99 -11.25 -15.69
CA HIS A 384 -5.44 -11.38 -15.76
C HIS A 384 -6.02 -10.69 -16.99
N LEU A 385 -5.61 -9.44 -17.28
CA LEU A 385 -6.14 -8.67 -18.41
C LEU A 385 -5.81 -9.32 -19.76
N ILE A 386 -4.58 -9.79 -19.97
CA ILE A 386 -4.20 -10.43 -21.24
C ILE A 386 -4.82 -11.82 -21.40
N ALA A 387 -5.11 -12.52 -20.30
CA ALA A 387 -5.80 -13.79 -20.35
C ALA A 387 -7.29 -13.62 -20.66
N PHE A 388 -7.91 -12.55 -20.15
CA PHE A 388 -9.34 -12.31 -20.26
C PHE A 388 -9.74 -11.54 -21.53
N VAL A 389 -8.86 -10.71 -22.09
CA VAL A 389 -9.12 -9.92 -23.32
C VAL A 389 -8.25 -10.48 -24.45
N PRO A 390 -8.81 -11.31 -25.35
CA PRO A 390 -8.03 -12.00 -26.39
C PRO A 390 -7.28 -11.07 -27.35
N GLU A 391 -7.76 -9.85 -27.56
CA GLU A 391 -7.17 -8.84 -28.43
C GLU A 391 -5.88 -8.23 -27.87
N LEU A 392 -5.66 -8.28 -26.55
CA LEU A 392 -4.42 -7.84 -25.91
C LEU A 392 -3.33 -8.89 -26.16
N LYS A 393 -2.52 -8.68 -27.20
CA LYS A 393 -1.40 -9.58 -27.55
C LYS A 393 -0.14 -9.17 -26.82
N GLU A 394 0.41 -10.08 -26.01
CA GLU A 394 1.68 -9.88 -25.33
C GLU A 394 2.86 -9.87 -26.32
N PHE A 395 3.72 -8.86 -26.21
CA PHE A 395 5.01 -8.76 -26.88
C PHE A 395 6.12 -8.92 -25.83
N ASN A 396 6.72 -10.11 -25.77
CA ASN A 396 7.81 -10.39 -24.84
C ASN A 396 9.17 -10.38 -25.57
N LEU A 397 9.96 -9.33 -25.34
CA LEU A 397 11.33 -9.18 -25.85
C LEU A 397 12.37 -9.95 -25.02
N HIS A 398 12.13 -11.25 -24.80
CA HIS A 398 12.98 -12.15 -24.00
C HIS A 398 13.11 -11.79 -22.51
N SER A 399 12.15 -11.04 -21.98
CA SER A 399 12.00 -10.77 -20.56
C SER A 399 11.60 -12.03 -19.80
N PRO A 400 12.25 -12.36 -18.67
CA PRO A 400 11.85 -13.49 -17.84
C PRO A 400 10.41 -13.32 -17.33
N LYS A 401 9.62 -14.41 -17.38
CA LYS A 401 8.18 -14.46 -17.05
C LYS A 401 7.76 -13.77 -15.74
N ASN A 402 8.64 -13.70 -14.73
CA ASN A 402 8.28 -13.14 -13.42
C ASN A 402 8.72 -11.68 -13.20
N VAL A 403 9.47 -11.08 -14.14
CA VAL A 403 10.23 -9.83 -13.89
C VAL A 403 9.65 -8.64 -14.65
N GLY A 404 9.33 -8.82 -15.93
CA GLY A 404 9.11 -7.69 -16.83
C GLY A 404 10.43 -7.04 -17.29
N PRO A 405 10.37 -6.01 -18.15
CA PRO A 405 9.16 -5.35 -18.59
C PRO A 405 8.31 -6.26 -19.49
N PHE A 406 6.99 -6.16 -19.36
CA PHE A 406 6.02 -6.76 -20.26
C PHE A 406 5.21 -5.69 -20.96
N MET A 407 4.80 -6.01 -22.17
CA MET A 407 3.95 -5.17 -22.99
C MET A 407 2.87 -6.03 -23.63
N ALA A 408 1.63 -5.55 -23.65
CA ALA A 408 0.58 -6.12 -24.47
C ALA A 408 -0.15 -5.02 -25.23
N VAL A 409 -0.52 -5.30 -26.47
CA VAL A 409 -1.15 -4.32 -27.37
C VAL A 409 -2.42 -4.89 -27.95
N ASP A 410 -3.48 -4.10 -27.89
CA ASP A 410 -4.68 -4.26 -28.72
C ASP A 410 -4.68 -3.14 -29.75
N SER A 411 -4.31 -3.47 -30.98
CA SER A 411 -4.26 -2.51 -32.09
C SER A 411 -5.64 -2.04 -32.55
N THR A 412 -6.68 -2.85 -32.33
CA THR A 412 -8.05 -2.55 -32.78
C THR A 412 -8.67 -1.45 -31.92
N HIS A 413 -8.46 -1.53 -30.60
CA HIS A 413 -8.97 -0.55 -29.64
C HIS A 413 -7.93 0.48 -29.20
N ASN A 414 -6.71 0.42 -29.77
CA ASN A 414 -5.59 1.30 -29.43
C ASN A 414 -5.27 1.29 -27.93
N ILE A 415 -5.09 0.10 -27.37
CA ILE A 415 -4.78 -0.13 -25.95
C ILE A 415 -3.33 -0.57 -25.84
N LEU A 416 -2.60 0.03 -24.91
CA LEU A 416 -1.26 -0.38 -24.53
C LEU A 416 -1.21 -0.70 -23.04
N LEU A 417 -0.92 -1.95 -22.72
CA LEU A 417 -0.73 -2.41 -21.35
C LEU A 417 0.76 -2.67 -21.10
N ARG A 418 1.27 -2.17 -19.97
CA ARG A 418 2.67 -2.32 -19.57
C ARG A 418 2.75 -2.78 -18.12
N TYR A 419 3.66 -3.71 -17.85
CA TYR A 419 4.09 -4.05 -16.50
C TYR A 419 5.60 -3.91 -16.39
N ARG A 420 6.07 -3.31 -15.29
CA ARG A 420 7.48 -3.24 -14.95
C ARG A 420 7.66 -3.46 -13.45
N CYS A 421 8.64 -4.26 -13.07
CA CYS A 421 8.98 -4.41 -11.67
C CYS A 421 9.59 -3.14 -11.08
N HIS A 422 9.39 -2.91 -9.79
CA HIS A 422 10.05 -1.83 -9.07
C HIS A 422 11.56 -2.08 -8.92
N GLY A 423 12.35 -1.01 -8.76
CA GLY A 423 13.80 -1.10 -8.50
C GLY A 423 14.14 -1.83 -7.19
N PRO A 424 15.42 -2.19 -6.96
CA PRO A 424 15.81 -3.06 -5.86
C PRO A 424 15.44 -2.48 -4.47
N PRO A 425 15.13 -3.33 -3.47
CA PRO A 425 15.30 -4.79 -3.46
C PRO A 425 14.19 -5.56 -4.19
N ILE A 426 14.56 -6.60 -4.95
CA ILE A 426 13.61 -7.47 -5.68
C ILE A 426 13.82 -8.92 -5.24
N ARG A 427 12.74 -9.62 -4.82
CA ARG A 427 12.83 -10.95 -4.16
C ARG A 427 12.34 -12.14 -5.00
N PHE A 428 12.06 -11.93 -6.28
CA PHE A 428 11.75 -13.01 -7.23
C PHE A 428 12.96 -13.36 -8.14
N SER A 429 12.72 -13.71 -9.40
CA SER A 429 13.73 -14.00 -10.43
C SER A 429 14.74 -12.87 -10.66
N THR A 430 15.89 -13.21 -11.24
CA THR A 430 16.98 -12.31 -11.61
C THR A 430 16.53 -11.23 -12.59
N VAL A 431 16.97 -9.99 -12.36
CA VAL A 431 16.65 -8.80 -13.15
C VAL A 431 17.93 -8.22 -13.73
N MET A 432 17.95 -7.90 -15.02
CA MET A 432 19.10 -7.25 -15.65
C MET A 432 19.31 -5.84 -15.09
N SER A 433 20.57 -5.41 -14.95
CA SER A 433 20.89 -4.08 -14.39
C SER A 433 20.20 -2.94 -15.15
N SER A 434 20.03 -3.07 -16.48
CA SER A 434 19.34 -2.08 -17.33
C SER A 434 17.86 -1.90 -17.00
N GLU A 435 17.25 -2.92 -16.38
CA GLU A 435 15.83 -2.95 -16.03
C GLU A 435 15.57 -2.62 -14.56
N LEU A 436 16.60 -2.32 -13.76
CA LEU A 436 16.48 -1.88 -12.37
C LEU A 436 16.02 -0.42 -12.29
N ARG A 437 14.76 -0.20 -12.65
CA ARG A 437 14.14 1.12 -12.72
C ARG A 437 13.31 1.39 -11.48
N TYR A 438 13.57 2.50 -10.80
CA TYR A 438 12.75 2.95 -9.69
C TYR A 438 11.43 3.53 -10.18
N ILE A 439 10.33 3.26 -9.46
CA ILE A 439 8.99 3.73 -9.82
C ILE A 439 8.98 5.26 -9.98
N SER A 440 9.62 6.00 -9.08
CA SER A 440 9.75 7.47 -9.14
C SER A 440 10.32 7.95 -10.48
N ASN A 441 11.37 7.29 -10.98
CA ASN A 441 12.05 7.69 -12.20
C ASN A 441 11.19 7.40 -13.43
N GLU A 442 10.52 6.24 -13.43
CA GLU A 442 9.57 5.91 -14.49
C GLU A 442 8.41 6.90 -14.51
N LEU A 443 7.87 7.23 -13.33
CA LEU A 443 6.81 8.23 -13.19
C LEU A 443 7.24 9.60 -13.70
N ASP A 444 8.45 10.09 -13.39
CA ASP A 444 8.95 11.38 -13.90
C ASP A 444 9.13 11.39 -15.42
N GLY A 445 9.45 10.24 -16.02
CA GLY A 445 9.55 10.07 -17.48
C GLY A 445 8.21 9.92 -18.22
N LEU A 446 7.08 9.77 -17.51
CA LEU A 446 5.77 9.60 -18.14
C LEU A 446 5.22 10.93 -18.68
N PRO A 447 4.64 10.95 -19.89
CA PRO A 447 3.94 12.13 -20.39
C PRO A 447 2.65 12.40 -19.59
N GLY A 448 1.98 11.36 -19.11
CA GLY A 448 0.70 11.46 -18.40
C GLY A 448 -0.49 11.74 -19.32
N GLY A 449 -1.56 12.30 -18.76
CA GLY A 449 -2.72 12.82 -19.49
C GLY A 449 -3.99 11.95 -19.38
N PRO A 450 -5.10 12.39 -20.00
CA PRO A 450 -6.44 11.77 -19.84
C PRO A 450 -6.53 10.31 -20.29
N ASN A 451 -5.58 9.84 -21.10
CA ASN A 451 -5.51 8.48 -21.61
C ASN A 451 -4.49 7.61 -20.85
N THR A 452 -3.81 8.16 -19.85
CA THR A 452 -2.78 7.44 -19.10
C THR A 452 -3.36 6.98 -17.76
N VAL A 453 -3.24 5.68 -17.50
CA VAL A 453 -3.55 5.06 -16.21
C VAL A 453 -2.23 4.55 -15.60
N VAL A 454 -1.99 4.89 -14.34
CA VAL A 454 -0.85 4.41 -13.55
C VAL A 454 -1.38 3.52 -12.45
N VAL A 455 -0.85 2.30 -12.33
CA VAL A 455 -1.19 1.36 -11.25
C VAL A 455 0.07 1.04 -10.46
N LEU A 456 0.02 1.20 -9.14
CA LEU A 456 1.16 0.97 -8.24
C LEU A 456 0.85 -0.15 -7.25
N SER A 457 1.79 -1.07 -7.03
CA SER A 457 1.77 -2.03 -5.92
C SER A 457 3.20 -2.30 -5.43
N ILE A 458 3.54 -1.91 -4.21
CA ILE A 458 4.92 -2.04 -3.72
C ILE A 458 4.90 -2.36 -2.24
N TRP A 459 5.08 -3.62 -1.87
CA TRP A 459 5.14 -3.98 -0.44
C TRP A 459 5.83 -5.33 -0.20
N ALA A 460 5.60 -6.31 -1.08
CA ALA A 460 5.99 -7.71 -0.85
C ALA A 460 7.51 -7.90 -0.72
N HIS A 461 8.31 -6.96 -1.23
CA HIS A 461 9.76 -7.02 -1.16
C HIS A 461 10.40 -6.28 0.01
N PHE A 462 9.61 -5.54 0.80
CA PHE A 462 10.10 -4.64 1.85
C PHE A 462 9.91 -5.18 3.26
N SER A 463 9.17 -6.29 3.44
CA SER A 463 8.79 -6.85 4.75
C SER A 463 9.95 -7.14 5.71
N THR A 464 11.18 -7.33 5.22
CA THR A 464 12.35 -7.62 6.07
C THR A 464 13.18 -6.40 6.42
N PHE A 465 12.92 -5.25 5.82
CA PHE A 465 13.67 -4.02 6.08
C PHE A 465 12.99 -3.18 7.17
N PRO A 466 13.76 -2.33 7.89
CA PRO A 466 13.17 -1.31 8.76
C PRO A 466 12.19 -0.44 7.98
N VAL A 467 11.10 -0.02 8.63
CA VAL A 467 9.96 0.61 7.94
C VAL A 467 10.35 1.97 7.34
N GLU A 468 11.36 2.63 7.86
CA GLU A 468 11.96 3.87 7.36
C GLU A 468 12.42 3.73 5.90
N VAL A 469 12.96 2.57 5.54
CA VAL A 469 13.34 2.28 4.14
C VAL A 469 12.12 2.36 3.22
N TYR A 470 11.00 1.81 3.68
CA TYR A 470 9.76 1.81 2.94
C TYR A 470 9.09 3.19 2.92
N ILE A 471 9.12 3.93 4.04
CA ILE A 471 8.65 5.32 4.11
C ILE A 471 9.41 6.18 3.10
N ARG A 472 10.75 6.12 3.08
CA ARG A 472 11.57 6.86 2.10
C ARG A 472 11.18 6.50 0.66
N ARG A 473 11.04 5.20 0.37
CA ARG A 473 10.63 4.70 -0.94
C ARG A 473 9.29 5.30 -1.39
N LEU A 474 8.28 5.24 -0.52
CA LEU A 474 6.96 5.76 -0.86
C LEU A 474 6.95 7.29 -0.97
N ARG A 475 7.75 8.00 -0.17
CA ARG A 475 7.89 9.45 -0.25
C ARG A 475 8.39 9.90 -1.63
N HIS A 476 9.39 9.21 -2.18
CA HIS A 476 9.90 9.51 -3.51
C HIS A 476 8.86 9.23 -4.61
N ILE A 477 8.10 8.13 -4.49
CA ILE A 477 6.98 7.82 -5.37
C ILE A 477 5.90 8.90 -5.27
N ARG A 478 5.53 9.33 -4.07
CA ARG A 478 4.55 10.38 -3.82
C ARG A 478 4.95 11.70 -4.47
N ARG A 479 6.20 12.13 -4.30
CA ARG A 479 6.73 13.34 -4.94
C ARG A 479 6.69 13.26 -6.47
N ALA A 480 7.04 12.11 -7.04
CA ALA A 480 6.95 11.90 -8.50
C ALA A 480 5.50 11.90 -9.01
N LEU A 481 4.56 11.32 -8.25
CA LEU A 481 3.13 11.37 -8.57
C LEU A 481 2.58 12.79 -8.53
N LEU A 482 2.95 13.59 -7.53
CA LEU A 482 2.57 15.01 -7.47
C LEU A 482 3.05 15.76 -8.71
N ARG A 483 4.32 15.63 -9.08
CA ARG A 483 4.85 16.23 -10.32
C ARG A 483 4.14 15.73 -11.58
N LEU A 484 3.71 14.47 -11.62
CA LEU A 484 2.96 13.89 -12.74
C LEU A 484 1.55 14.48 -12.84
N LEU A 485 0.86 14.61 -11.72
CA LEU A 485 -0.47 15.19 -11.67
C LEU A 485 -0.45 16.70 -11.92
N ASP A 486 0.59 17.41 -11.49
CA ASP A 486 0.75 18.84 -11.76
C ASP A 486 0.94 19.10 -13.26
N ARG A 487 1.81 18.32 -13.93
CA ARG A 487 2.06 18.49 -15.38
C ARG A 487 0.95 17.89 -16.26
N ALA A 488 0.24 16.88 -15.76
CA ALA A 488 -0.74 16.13 -16.53
C ALA A 488 -1.92 15.68 -15.64
N PRO A 489 -2.80 16.61 -15.23
CA PRO A 489 -3.85 16.37 -14.22
C PRO A 489 -4.93 15.38 -14.66
N GLY A 490 -5.03 15.08 -15.95
CA GLY A 490 -5.92 14.04 -16.48
C GLY A 490 -5.45 12.60 -16.22
N THR A 491 -4.24 12.39 -15.67
CA THR A 491 -3.71 11.06 -15.40
C THR A 491 -4.51 10.36 -14.29
N ILE A 492 -4.93 9.12 -14.54
CA ILE A 492 -5.60 8.30 -13.52
C ILE A 492 -4.55 7.53 -12.74
N VAL A 493 -4.56 7.63 -11.41
CA VAL A 493 -3.62 6.93 -10.54
C VAL A 493 -4.38 5.98 -9.62
N VAL A 494 -3.93 4.72 -9.60
CA VAL A 494 -4.47 3.64 -8.78
C VAL A 494 -3.36 3.02 -7.95
N ILE A 495 -3.61 2.84 -6.66
CA ILE A 495 -2.72 2.21 -5.72
C ILE A 495 -3.39 0.93 -5.23
N ARG A 496 -2.72 -0.20 -5.39
CA ARG A 496 -3.11 -1.47 -4.79
C ARG A 496 -2.43 -1.59 -3.42
N SER A 497 -3.23 -1.89 -2.40
CA SER A 497 -2.77 -2.11 -1.03
C SER A 497 -2.10 -3.49 -0.86
N ALA A 498 -1.50 -3.78 0.30
CA ALA A 498 -1.01 -5.12 0.61
C ALA A 498 -2.18 -6.12 0.75
N ASN A 499 -1.91 -7.43 0.70
CA ASN A 499 -2.92 -8.46 0.94
C ASN A 499 -2.40 -9.58 1.85
N LEU A 500 -3.32 -10.33 2.44
CA LEU A 500 -3.01 -11.48 3.29
C LEU A 500 -2.40 -12.63 2.48
N GLN A 501 -1.58 -13.45 3.13
CA GLN A 501 -0.99 -14.66 2.51
C GLN A 501 -1.06 -15.91 3.38
N ALA A 502 -0.79 -17.08 2.80
CA ALA A 502 -0.63 -18.30 3.58
C ALA A 502 0.63 -18.20 4.44
N LEU A 503 0.55 -18.59 5.71
CA LEU A 503 1.67 -18.53 6.65
C LEU A 503 2.02 -19.92 7.16
N ASP A 504 3.31 -20.20 7.18
CA ASP A 504 3.94 -21.24 7.99
C ASP A 504 5.07 -20.60 8.80
N GLN A 505 5.88 -21.41 9.48
CA GLN A 505 7.02 -20.91 10.23
C GLN A 505 7.97 -20.07 9.37
N GLU A 506 8.37 -20.57 8.21
CA GLU A 506 9.36 -19.92 7.37
C GLU A 506 8.79 -18.62 6.78
N VAL A 507 7.61 -18.68 6.18
CA VAL A 507 6.94 -17.52 5.57
C VAL A 507 6.68 -16.44 6.61
N SER A 508 6.34 -16.78 7.86
CA SER A 508 6.15 -15.81 8.93
C SER A 508 7.41 -14.96 9.17
N LEU A 509 8.60 -15.57 9.17
CA LEU A 509 9.86 -14.85 9.44
C LEU A 509 10.24 -13.86 8.33
N TYR A 510 9.81 -14.10 7.09
CA TYR A 510 10.18 -13.26 5.94
C TYR A 510 9.05 -12.38 5.40
N ASN A 511 7.80 -12.84 5.46
CA ASN A 511 6.63 -12.26 4.82
C ASN A 511 5.39 -12.35 5.72
N SER A 512 5.53 -12.30 7.06
CA SER A 512 4.35 -12.28 7.95
C SER A 512 3.34 -11.21 7.53
N ASP A 513 2.05 -11.55 7.66
CA ASP A 513 0.97 -10.59 7.48
C ASP A 513 1.07 -9.41 8.47
N TRP A 514 1.74 -9.58 9.62
CA TRP A 514 2.01 -8.47 10.54
C TRP A 514 2.94 -7.43 9.90
N TYR A 515 3.99 -7.85 9.20
CA TYR A 515 4.82 -6.92 8.43
C TYR A 515 4.00 -6.25 7.33
N SER A 516 3.21 -7.03 6.60
CA SER A 516 2.39 -6.54 5.49
C SER A 516 1.37 -5.50 5.96
N LEU A 517 0.72 -5.69 7.11
CA LEU A 517 -0.21 -4.73 7.72
C LEU A 517 0.49 -3.40 7.99
N GLN A 518 1.67 -3.45 8.61
CA GLN A 518 2.43 -2.24 8.96
C GLN A 518 2.82 -1.44 7.71
N LEU A 519 3.25 -2.13 6.64
CA LEU A 519 3.53 -1.48 5.35
C LEU A 519 2.24 -0.93 4.70
N ASP A 520 1.10 -1.62 4.84
CA ASP A 520 -0.19 -1.19 4.31
C ASP A 520 -0.68 0.10 4.99
N GLU A 521 -0.56 0.18 6.31
CA GLU A 521 -0.93 1.36 7.11
C GLU A 521 -0.08 2.59 6.70
N VAL A 522 1.23 2.40 6.53
CA VAL A 522 2.14 3.44 6.04
C VAL A 522 1.78 3.86 4.62
N LEU A 523 1.47 2.91 3.72
CA LEU A 523 1.03 3.22 2.35
C LEU A 523 -0.22 4.09 2.35
N ARG A 524 -1.24 3.71 3.11
CA ARG A 524 -2.50 4.48 3.23
C ARG A 524 -2.25 5.87 3.75
N ALA A 525 -1.43 6.01 4.80
CA ALA A 525 -1.13 7.30 5.39
C ALA A 525 -0.32 8.20 4.44
N MET A 526 0.68 7.64 3.75
CA MET A 526 1.55 8.37 2.82
C MET A 526 0.76 9.00 1.66
N PHE A 527 -0.21 8.26 1.11
CA PHE A 527 -1.01 8.71 -0.04
C PHE A 527 -2.35 9.33 0.34
N LYS A 528 -2.64 9.49 1.63
CA LYS A 528 -3.88 10.11 2.11
C LYS A 528 -4.00 11.54 1.59
N GLY A 529 -5.17 11.87 1.03
CA GLY A 529 -5.49 13.21 0.53
C GLY A 529 -5.05 13.47 -0.91
N LEU A 530 -4.33 12.55 -1.56
CA LEU A 530 -4.04 12.63 -2.99
C LEU A 530 -5.24 12.14 -3.80
N ASN A 531 -5.38 12.65 -5.03
CA ASN A 531 -6.39 12.20 -5.98
C ASN A 531 -6.01 10.84 -6.60
N VAL A 532 -6.06 9.78 -5.79
CA VAL A 532 -5.73 8.41 -6.17
C VAL A 532 -6.85 7.45 -5.77
N LEU A 533 -7.06 6.40 -6.57
CA LEU A 533 -7.91 5.28 -6.15
C LEU A 533 -7.08 4.29 -5.34
N LEU A 534 -7.49 3.99 -4.10
CA LEU A 534 -6.94 2.87 -3.35
C LEU A 534 -7.81 1.62 -3.58
N VAL A 535 -7.26 0.59 -4.21
CA VAL A 535 -7.85 -0.75 -4.25
C VAL A 535 -7.37 -1.51 -3.03
N ASP A 536 -8.29 -1.68 -2.08
CA ASP A 536 -8.04 -2.25 -0.75
C ASP A 536 -7.93 -3.78 -0.80
N ALA A 537 -6.81 -4.26 -1.33
CA ALA A 537 -6.53 -5.68 -1.44
C ALA A 537 -6.47 -6.39 -0.07
N TRP A 538 -6.18 -5.65 0.99
CA TRP A 538 -6.15 -6.17 2.36
C TRP A 538 -7.55 -6.61 2.77
N GLN A 539 -8.53 -5.70 2.72
CA GLN A 539 -9.89 -6.04 3.09
C GLN A 539 -10.54 -7.00 2.10
N MET A 540 -10.26 -6.89 0.80
CA MET A 540 -10.77 -7.84 -0.19
C MET A 540 -10.26 -9.28 0.06
N SER A 541 -9.01 -9.45 0.48
CA SER A 541 -8.50 -10.78 0.85
C SER A 541 -9.01 -11.25 2.22
N SER A 542 -9.13 -10.35 3.20
CA SER A 542 -9.61 -10.67 4.56
C SER A 542 -11.09 -11.00 4.63
N ALA A 543 -11.91 -10.40 3.76
CA ALA A 543 -13.36 -10.57 3.78
C ALA A 543 -13.82 -11.80 2.97
N HIS A 544 -13.01 -12.30 2.05
CA HIS A 544 -13.37 -13.42 1.18
C HIS A 544 -13.17 -14.76 1.88
N HIS A 545 -14.02 -15.74 1.56
CA HIS A 545 -13.95 -17.10 2.10
C HIS A 545 -12.78 -17.96 1.56
N LEU A 546 -12.08 -17.51 0.50
CA LEU A 546 -11.02 -18.29 -0.12
C LEU A 546 -9.72 -18.19 0.68
N PRO A 547 -8.84 -19.20 0.62
CA PRO A 547 -7.59 -19.18 1.38
C PRO A 547 -6.72 -17.95 1.08
N HIS A 548 -6.13 -17.38 2.13
CA HIS A 548 -5.15 -16.31 2.01
C HIS A 548 -3.94 -16.78 1.18
N ALA A 549 -3.52 -15.99 0.20
CA ALA A 549 -2.38 -16.29 -0.66
C ALA A 549 -1.70 -15.01 -1.12
N LEU A 550 -0.35 -15.01 -1.16
CA LEU A 550 0.43 -13.85 -1.65
C LEU A 550 -0.03 -13.40 -3.03
N HIS A 551 -0.35 -14.39 -3.88
CA HIS A 551 -1.04 -14.22 -5.15
C HIS A 551 -2.50 -14.65 -4.97
N PRO A 552 -3.45 -13.73 -4.73
CA PRO A 552 -4.85 -14.09 -4.45
C PRO A 552 -5.49 -14.89 -5.60
N PRO A 553 -6.48 -15.76 -5.29
CA PRO A 553 -7.27 -16.47 -6.28
C PRO A 553 -7.93 -15.56 -7.34
N PRO A 554 -8.23 -16.10 -8.55
CA PRO A 554 -8.77 -15.32 -9.66
C PRO A 554 -10.02 -14.49 -9.35
N VAL A 555 -10.93 -14.98 -8.51
CA VAL A 555 -12.18 -14.27 -8.14
C VAL A 555 -11.87 -12.95 -7.40
N ILE A 556 -10.89 -12.98 -6.48
CA ILE A 556 -10.45 -11.79 -5.75
C ILE A 556 -9.74 -10.81 -6.72
N VAL A 557 -8.88 -11.33 -7.60
CA VAL A 557 -8.19 -10.52 -8.62
C VAL A 557 -9.19 -9.87 -9.57
N LYS A 558 -10.20 -10.61 -10.03
CA LYS A 558 -11.27 -10.10 -10.89
C LYS A 558 -11.97 -8.92 -10.21
N ASN A 559 -12.37 -9.06 -8.94
CA ASN A 559 -13.00 -7.96 -8.20
C ASN A 559 -12.08 -6.73 -8.07
N MET A 560 -10.77 -6.92 -7.90
CA MET A 560 -9.82 -5.80 -7.89
C MET A 560 -9.75 -5.09 -9.26
N ILE A 561 -9.79 -5.87 -10.35
CA ILE A 561 -9.83 -5.35 -11.73
C ILE A 561 -11.15 -4.64 -12.00
N ASP A 562 -12.28 -5.20 -11.56
CA ASP A 562 -13.60 -4.57 -11.67
C ASP A 562 -13.61 -3.21 -10.96
N MET A 563 -12.94 -3.08 -9.80
CA MET A 563 -12.77 -1.81 -9.10
C MET A 563 -11.92 -0.82 -9.90
N LEU A 564 -10.78 -1.26 -10.43
CA LEU A 564 -9.91 -0.47 -11.31
C LEU A 564 -10.70 0.06 -12.51
N LEU A 565 -11.39 -0.82 -13.24
CA LEU A 565 -12.10 -0.47 -14.47
C LEU A 565 -13.30 0.44 -14.17
N SER A 566 -14.03 0.20 -13.07
CA SER A 566 -15.13 1.06 -12.64
C SER A 566 -14.71 2.52 -12.42
N TYR A 567 -13.49 2.73 -11.92
CA TYR A 567 -12.91 4.06 -11.75
C TYR A 567 -12.37 4.64 -13.06
N VAL A 568 -11.73 3.81 -13.90
CA VAL A 568 -11.15 4.23 -15.19
C VAL A 568 -12.22 4.63 -16.21
N CYS A 569 -13.38 3.99 -16.18
CA CYS A 569 -14.50 4.27 -17.06
C CYS A 569 -15.81 4.34 -16.25
N PRO A 570 -16.12 5.47 -15.58
CA PRO A 570 -17.36 5.60 -14.81
C PRO A 570 -18.58 5.65 -15.74
N GLU A 571 -19.73 5.16 -15.26
CA GLU A 571 -20.99 5.34 -15.97
C GLU A 571 -21.35 6.83 -16.06
N LYS A 572 -21.78 7.27 -17.25
CA LYS A 572 -22.36 8.60 -17.41
C LYS A 572 -23.66 8.64 -16.64
N LYS A 573 -23.70 9.33 -15.49
CA LYS A 573 -24.97 9.69 -14.84
C LYS A 573 -25.84 10.42 -15.86
N LYS A 574 -27.01 9.88 -16.21
CA LYS A 574 -28.00 10.58 -17.02
C LYS A 574 -28.45 11.84 -16.27
N GLY A 575 -27.92 13.00 -16.67
CA GLY A 575 -28.53 14.33 -16.47
C GLY A 575 -28.44 14.98 -15.08
N ARG A 576 -27.54 15.94 -14.91
CA ARG A 576 -27.96 17.31 -14.56
C ARG A 576 -27.32 18.22 -15.62
N GLN A 577 -28.15 18.73 -16.54
CA GLN A 577 -27.73 19.82 -17.41
C GLN A 577 -27.28 21.00 -16.52
N PRO A 578 -26.15 21.66 -16.81
CA PRO A 578 -25.89 22.96 -16.23
C PRO A 578 -26.99 23.88 -16.76
N TRP A 579 -27.76 24.46 -15.85
CA TRP A 579 -28.63 25.58 -16.16
C TRP A 579 -27.78 26.65 -16.86
N ARG A 580 -28.00 26.82 -18.16
CA ARG A 580 -27.56 28.01 -18.88
C ARG A 580 -28.37 29.16 -18.32
N ASN A 581 -27.75 30.00 -17.49
CA ASN A 581 -28.30 31.32 -17.23
C ASN A 581 -28.11 32.15 -18.50
N HIS A 582 -29.21 32.36 -19.21
CA HIS A 582 -29.40 33.56 -20.00
C HIS A 582 -29.52 34.74 -19.02
N ASN A 583 -28.58 35.67 -19.11
CA ASN A 583 -28.81 37.12 -19.13
C ASN A 583 -27.50 37.81 -19.49
#